data_AF-A0A2P6VMX4-F1
#
_entry.id   AF-A0A2P6VMX4-F1
#
_cell.length_a   1.000
_cell.length_b   1.000
_cell.length_c   1.000
_cell.angle_alpha   90.00
_cell.angle_beta   90.00
_cell.angle_gamma   90.00
#
_symmetry.space_group_name_H-M   'P 1'
#
loop_
_entity.id
_entity.type
_entity.pdbx_description
1 polymer ?
#
loop_
_entity_poly.entity_id
_entity_poly.type
_entity_poly.pdbx_seq_one_letter_code
_entity_poly.pdbx_strand_id
1 'polypeptide(L)'
;MRTPKRGFHNPHARWYRPLNLEDLQRWVDDRRLPTDRVITMRDLRESNCVGRKMGWGVKLLARGAGQFSVPVHLQVSQVSASAKAAIEKAGGSVTTVYYNQLGLRALLRPDWFEAKGRLLPRPARPPPKYEGRFDTVGELPPRTELPEAAAEQQQQQQQQAAAS
;
A
#
# COMPACT_ATOMS: atom_id res chain seq x y z
N MET A 1 37.21 15.28 -19.11
CA MET A 1 36.60 14.59 -20.28
C MET A 1 35.31 15.30 -20.67
N ARG A 2 35.14 15.67 -21.94
CA ARG A 2 33.92 16.33 -22.45
C ARG A 2 32.98 15.27 -23.01
N THR A 3 32.13 14.72 -22.16
CA THR A 3 31.13 13.72 -22.57
C THR A 3 29.97 14.40 -23.30
N PRO A 4 29.48 13.84 -24.43
CA PRO A 4 28.33 14.42 -25.12
C PRO A 4 27.08 14.34 -24.24
N LYS A 5 26.17 15.32 -24.39
CA LYS A 5 24.84 15.28 -23.76
C LYS A 5 24.07 14.08 -24.35
N ARG A 6 23.48 13.25 -23.48
CA ARG A 6 22.70 12.06 -23.85
C ARG A 6 21.29 12.19 -23.29
N GLY A 7 20.28 11.98 -24.15
CA GLY A 7 18.87 11.92 -23.75
C GLY A 7 18.32 13.21 -23.11
N PHE A 8 17.28 13.05 -22.29
CA PHE A 8 16.61 14.12 -21.56
C PHE A 8 16.15 13.64 -20.18
N HIS A 9 15.92 14.57 -19.24
CA HIS A 9 15.34 14.27 -17.93
C HIS A 9 13.81 14.34 -18.00
N ASN A 10 13.12 13.27 -17.61
CA ASN A 10 11.66 13.21 -17.63
C ASN A 10 11.05 13.76 -16.31
N PRO A 11 10.39 14.94 -16.31
CA PRO A 11 9.80 15.53 -15.12
C PRO A 11 8.56 14.78 -14.61
N HIS A 12 7.91 13.98 -15.47
CA HIS A 12 6.71 13.21 -15.13
C HIS A 12 7.04 11.78 -14.68
N ALA A 13 8.32 11.47 -14.45
CA ALA A 13 8.73 10.17 -13.95
C ALA A 13 8.16 9.93 -12.55
N ARG A 14 7.35 8.88 -12.41
CA ARG A 14 6.87 8.44 -11.09
C ARG A 14 7.91 7.55 -10.45
N TRP A 15 8.56 8.08 -9.43
CA TRP A 15 9.43 7.29 -8.57
C TRP A 15 8.63 6.72 -7.40
N TYR A 16 8.95 5.49 -7.03
CA TYR A 16 8.37 4.76 -5.91
C TYR A 16 9.47 4.44 -4.93
N ARG A 17 9.13 4.42 -3.65
CA ARG A 17 10.08 4.01 -2.63
C ARG A 17 10.20 2.48 -2.63
N PRO A 18 11.39 1.91 -2.83
CA PRO A 18 11.57 0.46 -2.79
C PRO A 18 11.42 -0.05 -1.35
N LEU A 19 10.77 -1.19 -1.20
CA LEU A 19 10.67 -1.96 0.03
C LEU A 19 11.01 -3.42 -0.28
N ASN A 20 12.00 -3.96 0.42
CA ASN A 20 12.43 -5.35 0.25
C ASN A 20 11.69 -6.27 1.23
N LEU A 21 11.56 -7.54 0.87
CA LEU A 21 10.95 -8.55 1.75
C LEU A 21 11.79 -8.82 3.00
N GLU A 22 13.12 -8.72 2.91
CA GLU A 22 14.02 -8.85 4.07
C GLU A 22 13.71 -7.81 5.18
N ASP A 23 13.47 -6.56 4.78
CA ASP A 23 13.11 -5.48 5.71
C ASP A 23 11.70 -5.70 6.27
N LEU A 24 10.78 -6.18 5.44
CA LEU A 24 9.42 -6.47 5.87
C LEU A 24 9.39 -7.57 6.94
N GLN A 25 10.10 -8.67 6.70
CA GLN A 25 10.27 -9.77 7.65
C GLN A 25 10.81 -9.27 8.99
N ARG A 26 11.94 -8.53 8.95
CA ARG A 26 12.56 -7.98 10.15
C ARG A 26 11.60 -7.10 10.97
N TRP A 27 10.80 -6.26 10.32
CA TRP A 27 9.85 -5.38 11.02
C TRP A 27 8.69 -6.14 11.66
N VAL A 28 8.29 -7.27 11.09
CA VAL A 28 7.31 -8.16 11.71
C VAL A 28 7.93 -8.88 12.91
N ASP A 29 9.16 -9.37 12.77
CA ASP A 29 9.89 -10.04 13.86
C ASP A 29 10.10 -9.09 15.05
N ASP A 30 10.42 -7.82 14.78
CA ASP A 30 10.52 -6.73 15.76
C ASP A 30 9.15 -6.31 16.34
N ARG A 31 8.04 -6.91 15.90
CA ARG A 31 6.64 -6.60 16.27
C ARG A 31 6.24 -5.14 16.03
N ARG A 32 6.85 -4.49 15.05
CA ARG A 32 6.56 -3.09 14.69
C ARG A 32 5.46 -2.98 13.64
N LEU A 33 5.25 -4.04 12.86
CA LEU A 33 4.17 -4.14 11.89
C LEU A 33 3.12 -5.15 12.40
N PRO A 34 1.83 -4.79 12.37
CA PRO A 34 0.76 -5.73 12.71
C PRO A 34 0.51 -6.70 11.56
N THR A 35 0.39 -7.99 11.86
CA THR A 35 0.07 -9.04 10.89
C THR A 35 -1.42 -9.41 10.88
N ASP A 36 -2.16 -8.98 11.90
CA ASP A 36 -3.58 -9.32 12.12
C ASP A 36 -4.53 -8.62 11.14
N ARG A 37 -4.01 -7.68 10.34
CA ARG A 37 -4.78 -6.79 9.47
C ARG A 37 -4.05 -6.52 8.17
N VAL A 38 -4.77 -5.96 7.21
CA VAL A 38 -4.16 -5.51 5.96
C VAL A 38 -3.20 -4.35 6.24
N ILE A 39 -1.93 -4.55 5.91
CA ILE A 39 -0.87 -3.57 6.05
C ILE A 39 -0.98 -2.58 4.89
N THR A 40 -1.29 -1.33 5.23
CA THR A 40 -1.43 -0.24 4.28
C THR A 40 -0.14 0.57 4.18
N MET A 41 -0.06 1.45 3.17
CA MET A 41 1.06 2.40 3.07
C MET A 41 1.15 3.35 4.28
N ARG A 42 0.06 3.58 5.01
CA ARG A 42 0.08 4.37 6.25
C ARG A 42 0.88 3.64 7.33
N ASP A 43 0.57 2.36 7.56
CA ASP A 43 1.23 1.53 8.57
C ASP A 43 2.73 1.38 8.28
N LEU A 44 3.10 1.21 7.01
CA LEU A 44 4.52 1.16 6.58
C LEU A 44 5.29 2.47 6.85
N ARG A 45 4.60 3.62 6.84
CA ARG A 45 5.20 4.91 7.18
C ARG A 45 5.25 5.13 8.68
N GLU A 46 4.21 4.77 9.41
CA GLU A 46 4.12 4.92 10.87
C GLU A 46 5.14 4.01 11.59
N SER A 47 5.30 2.77 11.12
CA SER A 47 6.37 1.84 11.55
C SER A 47 7.77 2.26 11.11
N ASN A 48 7.90 3.33 10.31
CA ASN A 48 9.14 3.85 9.74
C ASN A 48 9.95 2.80 8.95
N CYS A 49 9.29 1.79 8.36
CA CYS A 49 9.92 0.78 7.53
C CYS A 49 10.45 1.38 6.22
N VAL A 50 9.62 2.23 5.60
CA VAL A 50 9.88 2.79 4.26
C VAL A 50 10.51 4.20 4.33
N GLY A 51 10.48 4.82 5.51
CA GLY A 51 10.92 6.18 5.77
C GLY A 51 9.84 7.25 5.50
N ARG A 52 10.18 8.52 5.68
CA ARG A 52 9.20 9.63 5.63
C ARG A 52 8.72 9.99 4.21
N LYS A 53 9.55 9.77 3.19
CA LYS A 53 9.30 10.20 1.79
C LYS A 53 8.95 9.00 0.92
N MET A 54 7.70 8.92 0.45
CA MET A 54 7.21 7.84 -0.42
C MET A 54 7.18 8.19 -1.92
N GLY A 55 7.29 9.46 -2.31
CA GLY A 55 7.12 9.87 -3.70
C GLY A 55 5.69 9.60 -4.19
N TRP A 56 5.51 8.62 -5.08
CA TRP A 56 4.20 8.18 -5.57
C TRP A 56 3.64 6.94 -4.86
N GLY A 57 4.37 6.38 -3.88
CA GLY A 57 3.96 5.21 -3.10
C GLY A 57 5.09 4.21 -2.93
N VAL A 58 4.74 2.97 -2.60
CA VAL A 58 5.72 1.91 -2.29
C VAL A 58 5.77 0.87 -3.40
N LYS A 59 6.98 0.44 -3.75
CA LYS A 59 7.23 -0.69 -4.65
C LYS A 59 7.88 -1.84 -3.89
N LEU A 60 7.21 -2.98 -3.83
CA LEU A 60 7.75 -4.21 -3.24
C LEU A 60 8.74 -4.89 -4.19
N LEU A 61 9.86 -5.35 -3.64
CA LEU A 61 10.95 -6.04 -4.32
C LEU A 61 11.30 -7.34 -3.60
N ALA A 62 11.69 -8.36 -4.37
CA ALA A 62 11.87 -9.73 -3.89
C ALA A 62 13.22 -10.01 -3.20
N ARG A 63 13.98 -8.99 -2.80
CA ARG A 63 15.23 -9.22 -2.07
C ARG A 63 14.89 -9.85 -0.71
N GLY A 64 15.49 -11.00 -0.42
CA GLY A 64 15.18 -11.81 0.76
C GLY A 64 14.03 -12.81 0.59
N ALA A 65 13.49 -12.99 -0.62
CA ALA A 65 12.34 -13.87 -0.87
C ALA A 65 12.52 -15.34 -0.40
N GLY A 66 13.76 -15.85 -0.35
CA GLY A 66 14.01 -17.23 0.09
C GLY A 66 13.82 -17.48 1.59
N GLN A 67 13.89 -16.43 2.40
CA GLN A 67 13.77 -16.51 3.88
C GLN A 67 12.44 -15.94 4.38
N PHE A 68 11.61 -15.42 3.48
CA PHE A 68 10.34 -14.82 3.82
C PHE A 68 9.30 -15.90 4.14
N SER A 69 8.81 -15.93 5.37
CA SER A 69 7.90 -16.98 5.87
C SER A 69 6.63 -16.44 6.52
N VAL A 70 6.52 -15.12 6.71
CA VAL A 70 5.38 -14.51 7.41
C VAL A 70 4.19 -14.32 6.44
N PRO A 71 2.98 -14.75 6.82
CA PRO A 71 1.78 -14.46 6.06
C PRO A 71 1.41 -12.98 6.24
N VAL A 72 1.58 -12.16 5.20
CA VAL A 72 1.25 -10.73 5.25
C VAL A 72 0.27 -10.34 4.15
N HIS A 73 -0.69 -9.50 4.52
CA HIS A 73 -1.66 -8.94 3.58
C HIS A 73 -1.33 -7.47 3.33
N LEU A 74 -1.03 -7.10 2.09
CA LEU A 74 -0.42 -5.80 1.77
C LEU A 74 -1.23 -5.03 0.72
N GLN A 75 -1.42 -3.73 0.98
CA GLN A 75 -1.89 -2.77 -0.01
C GLN A 75 -0.76 -1.80 -0.37
N VAL A 76 -0.20 -1.97 -1.57
CA VAL A 76 0.95 -1.18 -2.06
C VAL A 76 0.68 -0.64 -3.47
N SER A 77 1.52 0.28 -3.94
CA SER A 77 1.33 0.83 -5.29
C SER A 77 1.86 -0.10 -6.38
N GLN A 78 2.99 -0.77 -6.15
CA GLN A 78 3.58 -1.71 -7.10
C GLN A 78 4.24 -2.89 -6.41
N VAL A 79 4.31 -4.01 -7.12
CA VAL A 79 4.98 -5.23 -6.68
C VAL A 79 5.72 -5.87 -7.85
N SER A 80 6.91 -6.42 -7.62
CA SER A 80 7.57 -7.26 -8.62
C SER A 80 6.92 -8.65 -8.65
N ALA A 81 6.85 -9.29 -9.84
CA ALA A 81 6.24 -10.61 -9.97
C ALA A 81 6.85 -11.65 -9.01
N SER A 82 8.17 -11.61 -8.85
CA SER A 82 8.90 -12.45 -7.88
C SER A 82 8.54 -12.19 -6.43
N ALA A 83 8.22 -10.94 -6.06
CA ALA A 83 7.84 -10.60 -4.69
C ALA A 83 6.41 -11.05 -4.39
N LYS A 84 5.51 -10.89 -5.37
CA LYS A 84 4.13 -11.37 -5.27
C LYS A 84 4.10 -12.89 -5.06
N ALA A 85 4.83 -13.64 -5.87
CA ALA A 85 4.93 -15.09 -5.74
C ALA A 85 5.51 -15.54 -4.37
N ALA A 86 6.50 -14.82 -3.84
CA ALA A 86 7.07 -15.13 -2.53
C ALA A 86 6.07 -14.89 -1.38
N ILE A 87 5.30 -13.80 -1.43
CA ILE A 87 4.28 -13.49 -0.44
C ILE A 87 3.12 -14.49 -0.51
N GLU A 88 2.66 -14.84 -1.71
CA GLU A 88 1.62 -15.85 -1.91
C GLU A 88 2.07 -17.23 -1.42
N LYS A 89 3.35 -17.60 -1.63
CA LYS A 89 3.93 -18.83 -1.08
C LYS A 89 3.96 -18.85 0.45
N ALA A 90 4.16 -17.70 1.09
CA ALA A 90 4.08 -17.56 2.54
C ALA A 90 2.63 -17.50 3.08
N GLY A 91 1.61 -17.61 2.21
CA GLY A 91 0.20 -17.54 2.59
C GLY A 91 -0.36 -16.13 2.73
N GLY A 92 0.38 -15.12 2.27
CA GLY A 92 -0.06 -13.72 2.26
C GLY A 92 -0.80 -13.33 0.97
N SER A 93 -1.25 -12.08 0.89
CA SER A 93 -1.85 -11.52 -0.33
C SER A 93 -1.37 -10.09 -0.59
N VAL A 94 -1.30 -9.71 -1.87
CA VAL A 94 -0.88 -8.35 -2.26
C VAL A 94 -1.89 -7.76 -3.24
N THR A 95 -2.42 -6.60 -2.89
CA THR A 95 -3.29 -5.79 -3.75
C THR A 95 -2.55 -4.53 -4.18
N THR A 96 -2.57 -4.26 -5.48
CA THR A 96 -2.04 -3.01 -6.03
C THR A 96 -3.10 -1.92 -6.02
N VAL A 97 -2.78 -0.79 -5.41
CA VAL A 97 -3.73 0.30 -5.16
C VAL A 97 -3.26 1.61 -5.78
N TYR A 98 -4.16 2.27 -6.50
CA TYR A 98 -3.91 3.60 -7.06
C TYR A 98 -4.23 4.72 -6.06
N TYR A 99 -3.24 5.57 -5.78
CA TYR A 99 -3.45 6.86 -5.12
C TYR A 99 -2.86 8.00 -5.96
N ASN A 100 -3.58 9.11 -6.06
CA ASN A 100 -3.00 10.39 -6.50
C ASN A 100 -2.18 11.02 -5.35
N GLN A 101 -1.42 12.08 -5.63
CA GLN A 101 -0.60 12.75 -4.60
C GLN A 101 -1.43 13.28 -3.43
N LEU A 102 -2.60 13.83 -3.71
CA LEU A 102 -3.48 14.37 -2.68
C LEU A 102 -4.08 13.26 -1.80
N GLY A 103 -4.55 12.18 -2.40
CA GLY A 103 -5.14 11.02 -1.73
C GLY A 103 -4.09 10.23 -0.95
N LEU A 104 -2.89 10.05 -1.49
CA LEU A 104 -1.76 9.48 -0.74
C LEU A 104 -1.44 10.35 0.48
N ARG A 105 -1.48 11.67 0.33
CA ARG A 105 -1.28 12.58 1.47
C ARG A 105 -2.40 12.49 2.50
N ALA A 106 -3.65 12.30 2.07
CA ALA A 106 -4.79 12.11 2.94
C ALA A 106 -4.70 10.79 3.72
N LEU A 107 -4.28 9.71 3.06
CA LEU A 107 -4.01 8.42 3.68
C LEU A 107 -2.91 8.53 4.75
N LEU A 108 -1.80 9.20 4.42
CA LEU A 108 -0.62 9.23 5.28
C LEU A 108 -0.72 10.26 6.43
N ARG A 109 -1.49 11.34 6.25
CA ARG A 109 -1.65 12.43 7.23
C ARG A 109 -3.08 12.99 7.19
N PRO A 110 -4.07 12.27 7.75
CA PRO A 110 -5.43 12.76 7.85
C PRO A 110 -5.53 14.00 8.76
N ASP A 111 -4.79 14.02 9.88
CA ASP A 111 -4.79 15.12 10.87
C ASP A 111 -4.46 16.49 10.26
N TRP A 112 -3.66 16.53 9.18
CA TRP A 112 -3.35 17.77 8.49
C TRP A 112 -4.58 18.38 7.81
N PHE A 113 -5.51 17.55 7.33
CA PHE A 113 -6.76 18.01 6.72
C PHE A 113 -7.69 18.54 7.80
N GLU A 114 -7.82 17.81 8.91
CA GLU A 114 -8.60 18.22 10.09
C GLU A 114 -8.09 19.53 10.68
N ALA A 115 -6.78 19.66 10.89
CA ALA A 115 -6.15 20.89 11.39
C ALA A 115 -6.35 22.10 10.46
N LYS A 116 -6.62 21.86 9.18
CA LYS A 116 -6.94 22.92 8.21
C LYS A 116 -8.45 23.16 8.03
N GLY A 117 -9.29 22.48 8.81
CA GLY A 117 -10.75 22.53 8.68
C GLY A 117 -11.24 22.00 7.33
N ARG A 118 -10.52 21.06 6.72
CA ARG A 118 -10.87 20.46 5.42
C ARG A 118 -11.34 19.03 5.60
N LEU A 119 -12.36 18.65 4.86
CA LEU A 119 -12.81 17.26 4.78
C LEU A 119 -11.78 16.39 4.03
N LEU A 120 -11.79 15.09 4.31
CA LEU A 120 -11.01 14.12 3.55
C LEU A 120 -11.49 14.10 2.09
N PRO A 121 -10.57 14.18 1.12
CA PRO A 121 -10.94 14.14 -0.28
C PRO A 121 -11.47 12.76 -0.67
N ARG A 122 -12.45 12.73 -1.58
CA ARG A 122 -12.85 11.48 -2.23
C ARG A 122 -11.69 10.95 -3.09
N PRO A 123 -11.51 9.62 -3.18
CA PRO A 123 -10.43 9.06 -3.98
C PRO A 123 -10.64 9.32 -5.47
N ALA A 124 -9.55 9.71 -6.13
CA ALA A 124 -9.57 10.01 -7.55
C ALA A 124 -9.38 8.74 -8.38
N ARG A 125 -10.13 8.64 -9.48
CA ARG A 125 -9.92 7.58 -10.48
C ARG A 125 -8.52 7.73 -11.11
N PRO A 126 -7.88 6.61 -11.53
CA PRO A 126 -6.65 6.68 -12.28
C PRO A 126 -6.86 7.44 -13.61
N PRO A 127 -5.89 8.26 -14.04
CA PRO A 127 -5.90 8.81 -15.38
C PRO A 127 -5.92 7.67 -16.41
N PRO A 128 -6.51 7.85 -17.61
CA PRO A 128 -6.67 6.78 -18.61
C PRO A 128 -5.39 6.01 -18.94
N LYS A 129 -4.23 6.69 -18.91
CA LYS A 129 -2.90 6.07 -19.10
C LYS A 129 -2.58 4.94 -18.10
N TYR A 130 -3.20 4.97 -16.93
CA TYR A 130 -2.97 4.03 -15.83
C TYR A 130 -4.19 3.14 -15.53
N GLU A 131 -5.22 3.24 -16.35
CA GLU A 131 -6.41 2.40 -16.23
C GLU A 131 -6.02 0.93 -16.46
N GLY A 132 -6.57 0.02 -15.65
CA GLY A 132 -6.23 -1.42 -15.66
C GLY A 132 -4.84 -1.79 -15.13
N ARG A 133 -3.99 -0.82 -14.75
CA ARG A 133 -2.66 -1.11 -14.17
C ARG A 133 -2.71 -1.53 -12.71
N PHE A 134 -3.68 -1.01 -11.98
CA PHE A 134 -3.85 -1.24 -10.55
C PHE A 134 -5.12 -2.07 -10.35
N ASP A 135 -5.09 -2.94 -9.35
CA ASP A 135 -6.24 -3.80 -9.05
C ASP A 135 -7.41 -2.97 -8.52
N THR A 136 -7.13 -1.96 -7.69
CA THR A 136 -8.15 -1.14 -7.04
C THR A 136 -7.77 0.35 -6.96
N VAL A 137 -8.78 1.19 -6.80
CA VAL A 137 -8.62 2.61 -6.44
C VAL A 137 -8.51 2.70 -4.92
N GLY A 138 -7.61 3.55 -4.42
CA GLY A 138 -7.43 3.71 -2.99
C GLY A 138 -8.65 4.25 -2.28
N GLU A 139 -8.90 3.77 -1.06
CA GLU A 139 -10.03 4.17 -0.22
C GLU A 139 -9.55 5.06 0.94
N LEU A 140 -10.43 5.93 1.42
CA LEU A 140 -10.16 6.87 2.51
C LEU A 140 -11.41 6.93 3.41
N PRO A 141 -11.38 6.41 4.64
CA PRO A 141 -10.28 5.69 5.30
C PRO A 141 -9.94 4.35 4.60
N PRO A 142 -8.71 3.82 4.76
CA PRO A 142 -8.33 2.57 4.11
C PRO A 142 -9.04 1.37 4.74
N ARG A 143 -9.35 0.36 3.94
CA ARG A 143 -9.83 -0.93 4.43
C ARG A 143 -8.70 -1.69 5.12
N THR A 144 -8.82 -1.81 6.45
CA THR A 144 -7.82 -2.46 7.30
C THR A 144 -8.20 -3.90 7.65
N GLU A 145 -9.50 -4.21 7.66
CA GLU A 145 -10.04 -5.55 7.92
C GLU A 145 -9.54 -6.58 6.90
N LEU A 146 -9.21 -7.79 7.36
CA LEU A 146 -8.96 -8.92 6.47
C LEU A 146 -10.27 -9.32 5.75
N PRO A 147 -10.20 -9.87 4.52
CA PRO A 147 -11.39 -10.16 3.73
C PRO A 147 -12.35 -11.15 4.40
N GLU A 148 -11.84 -12.12 5.16
CA GLU A 148 -12.64 -13.10 5.92
C GLU A 148 -13.43 -12.41 7.04
N ALA A 149 -12.76 -11.61 7.88
CA ALA A 149 -13.40 -10.83 8.95
C ALA A 149 -14.48 -9.87 8.40
N ALA A 150 -14.22 -9.27 7.24
CA ALA A 150 -15.19 -8.39 6.61
C ALA A 150 -16.44 -9.14 6.08
N ALA A 151 -16.30 -10.40 5.64
CA ALA A 151 -17.45 -11.21 5.23
C ALA A 151 -18.33 -11.59 6.42
N GLU A 152 -17.73 -11.90 7.58
CA GLU A 152 -18.45 -12.18 8.82
C GLU A 152 -19.22 -10.96 9.34
N GLN A 153 -18.60 -9.77 9.33
CA GLN A 153 -19.26 -8.52 9.71
C GLN A 153 -20.47 -8.21 8.82
N GLN A 154 -20.36 -8.48 7.52
CA GLN A 154 -21.48 -8.32 6.58
C GLN A 154 -22.61 -9.29 6.87
N GLN A 155 -22.30 -10.56 7.19
CA GLN A 155 -23.31 -11.55 7.57
C GLN A 155 -24.00 -11.18 8.89
N GLN A 156 -23.25 -10.71 9.89
CA GLN A 156 -23.81 -10.25 11.17
C GLN A 156 -24.71 -9.02 11.00
N GLN A 157 -24.29 -8.04 10.18
CA GLN A 157 -25.13 -6.87 9.86
C GLN A 157 -26.41 -7.27 9.12
N GLN A 158 -26.34 -8.22 8.18
CA GLN A 158 -27.52 -8.74 7.48
C GLN A 158 -28.47 -9.47 8.44
N GLN A 159 -27.95 -10.25 9.38
CA GLN A 159 -28.76 -10.92 10.40
C GLN A 159 -29.43 -9.93 11.37
N GLN A 160 -28.72 -8.86 11.78
CA GLN A 160 -29.28 -7.81 12.64
C GLN A 160 -30.33 -6.96 11.92
N ALA A 161 -30.12 -6.65 10.64
CA ALA A 161 -31.09 -5.95 9.80
C ALA A 161 -32.35 -6.79 9.50
N ALA A 162 -32.23 -8.12 9.45
CA ALA A 162 -33.37 -9.02 9.29
C ALA A 162 -34.14 -9.29 10.61
N ALA A 163 -33.52 -9.04 11.75
CA ALA A 163 -34.12 -9.20 13.08
C ALA A 163 -34.79 -7.91 13.62
N SER A 164 -34.68 -6.79 12.88
CA SER A 164 -35.29 -5.50 13.18
C SER A 164 -36.48 -5.24 12.25
#